data_AF-A0A2N1PZZ9-F1
#
_entry.id   AF-A0A2N1PZZ9-F1
#
_cell.length_a   1.000
_cell.length_b   1.000
_cell.length_c   1.000
_cell.angle_alpha   90.00
_cell.angle_beta   90.00
_cell.angle_gamma   90.00
#
_symmetry.space_group_name_H-M   'P 1'
#
loop_
_entity.id
_entity.type
_entity.pdbx_description
1 polymer ?
#
loop_
_entity_poly.entity_id
_entity_poly.type
_entity_poly.pdbx_seq_one_letter_code
_entity_poly.pdbx_strand_id
1 'polypeptide(L)' 'QVYELLRTINKTFKTTFIIITHDRHIAEKADRIIEIKDGRIHLDIKNN' A
#
# COMPACT_ATOMS: atom_id res chain seq x y z
N GLN A 1 2.96 6.85 -11.94
CA GLN A 1 2.83 6.05 -13.17
C GLN A 1 2.83 4.55 -12.87
N VAL A 2 3.85 4.00 -12.19
CA VAL A 2 3.91 2.56 -11.82
C VAL A 2 2.71 2.12 -10.96
N TYR A 3 2.25 2.95 -10.02
CA TYR A 3 1.12 2.62 -9.16
C TYR A 3 -0.17 2.24 -9.93
N GLU A 4 -0.51 2.95 -11.01
CA GLU A 4 -1.72 2.65 -11.81
C GLU A 4 -1.64 1.30 -12.52
N LEU A 5 -0.44 0.93 -12.99
CA LEU A 5 -0.20 -0.38 -13.57
C LEU A 5 -0.40 -1.48 -12.51
N LEU A 6 0.18 -1.32 -11.32
CA LEU A 6 0.01 -2.26 -10.21
C LEU A 6 -1.47 -2.40 -9.81
N ARG A 7 -2.21 -1.27 -9.77
CA ARG A 7 -3.65 -1.25 -9.49
C ARG A 7 -4.45 -1.98 -10.57
N THR A 8 -4.07 -1.83 -11.83
CA THR A 8 -4.70 -2.55 -12.95
C THR A 8 -4.47 -4.06 -12.82
N ILE A 9 -3.24 -4.49 -12.55
CA ILE A 9 -2.91 -5.92 -12.36
C ILE A 9 -3.68 -6.50 -11.16
N ASN A 10 -3.72 -5.79 -10.02
CA ASN A 10 -4.52 -6.19 -8.85
C ASN A 10 -5.98 -6.43 -9.21
N LYS A 11 -6.61 -5.50 -9.93
CA LYS A 11 -8.03 -5.59 -10.29
C LYS A 11 -8.32 -6.71 -11.28
N THR A 12 -7.45 -6.90 -12.28
CA THR A 12 -7.60 -7.91 -13.33
C THR A 12 -7.35 -9.32 -12.80
N PHE A 13 -6.27 -9.52 -12.05
CA PHE A 13 -5.83 -10.86 -11.63
C PHE A 13 -6.18 -11.19 -10.17
N LYS A 14 -6.83 -10.27 -9.44
CA LYS A 14 -7.18 -10.42 -8.01
C LYS A 14 -5.97 -10.71 -7.12
N THR A 15 -4.81 -10.14 -7.47
CA THR A 15 -3.55 -10.33 -6.76
C THR A 15 -3.36 -9.30 -5.65
N THR A 16 -2.80 -9.69 -4.51
CA THR A 16 -2.45 -8.75 -3.44
C THR A 16 -1.06 -8.17 -3.67
N PHE A 17 -0.91 -6.84 -3.56
CA PHE A 17 0.39 -6.18 -3.57
C PHE A 17 0.74 -5.62 -2.20
N ILE A 18 2.00 -5.80 -1.79
CA ILE A 18 2.60 -5.13 -0.64
C ILE A 18 3.66 -4.18 -1.20
N ILE A 19 3.53 -2.90 -0.87
CA ILE A 19 4.45 -1.85 -1.33
C ILE A 19 5.11 -1.24 -0.10
N ILE A 20 6.45 -1.23 -0.08
CA ILE A 20 7.24 -0.56 0.94
C ILE A 20 7.74 0.75 0.34
N THR A 21 7.47 1.87 1.01
CA THR A 21 7.86 3.20 0.55
C THR A 21 8.04 4.15 1.73
N HIS A 22 8.95 5.11 1.59
CA HIS A 22 9.03 6.27 2.47
C HIS A 22 8.22 7.48 1.95
N ASP A 23 7.67 7.39 0.73
CA ASP A 23 6.80 8.42 0.15
C ASP A 23 5.34 8.23 0.62
N ARG A 24 4.87 9.17 1.43
CA ARG A 24 3.50 9.16 1.98
C ARG A 24 2.42 9.24 0.91
N HIS A 25 2.65 9.97 -0.19
CA HIS A 25 1.64 10.12 -1.25
C HIS A 25 1.33 8.80 -1.96
N ILE A 26 2.28 7.87 -1.99
CA ILE A 26 2.07 6.52 -2.54
C ILE A 26 1.34 5.65 -1.52
N ALA A 27 1.71 5.74 -0.24
CA ALA A 27 1.04 4.99 0.83
C ALA A 27 -0.44 5.39 0.96
N GLU A 28 -0.75 6.68 0.88
CA GLU A 28 -2.12 7.22 0.96
C GLU A 28 -3.06 6.68 -0.12
N LYS A 29 -2.51 6.23 -1.25
CA LYS A 29 -3.28 5.61 -2.33
C LYS A 29 -3.61 4.14 -2.08
N ALA A 30 -3.00 3.48 -1.10
CA ALA A 30 -3.24 2.06 -0.81
C ALA A 30 -4.54 1.85 -0.03
N ASP A 31 -5.15 0.67 -0.17
CA ASP A 31 -6.36 0.30 0.59
C ASP A 31 -6.07 0.09 2.09
N ARG A 32 -4.80 -0.16 2.44
CA ARG A 32 -4.34 -0.31 3.83
C ARG A 32 -2.92 0.22 3.96
N ILE A 33 -2.67 0.96 5.03
CA ILE A 33 -1.38 1.53 5.38
C ILE A 33 -0.94 0.93 6.71
N ILE A 34 0.24 0.33 6.72
CA ILE A 34 0.88 -0.18 7.93
C ILE A 34 2.21 0.57 8.09
N GLU A 35 2.37 1.27 9.20
CA GLU A 35 3.64 1.90 9.56
C GLU A 35 4.39 1.01 10.56
N ILE A 36 5.65 0.74 10.28
CA ILE A 36 6.53 -0.04 11.16
C ILE A 36 7.58 0.89 11.73
N LYS A 37 7.75 0.86 13.06
CA LYS A 37 8.78 1.60 13.78
C LYS A 37 9.40 0.69 14.84
N ASP A 38 10.72 0.68 14.92
CA ASP A 38 11.49 -0.13 15.87
C ASP A 38 11.07 -1.61 15.89
N GLY A 39 10.81 -2.16 14.70
CA GLY A 39 10.40 -3.57 14.51
C GLY A 39 8.96 -3.90 14.93
N ARG A 40 8.15 -2.88 15.27
CA ARG A 40 6.76 -3.05 15.70
C ARG A 40 5.81 -2.30 14.77
N ILE A 41 4.57 -2.79 14.66
CA ILE A 41 3.50 -2.06 13.99
C ILE A 41 3.18 -0.85 14.87
N HIS A 42 3.41 0.34 14.32
CA HIS A 42 3.10 1.62 14.95
C HIS A 42 1.70 2.10 14.57
N LEU A 43 1.28 1.83 13.33
CA LEU A 43 0.00 2.27 12.77
C LEU A 43 -0.57 1.23 11.82
N ASP A 44 -1.89 1.09 11.82
CA ASP A 44 -2.64 0.23 10.90
C ASP A 44 -3.97 0.90 10.52
N ILE A 45 -4.07 1.41 9.30
CA ILE A 45 -5.23 2.13 8.78
C ILE A 45 -5.74 1.42 7.53
N LYS A 46 -7.06 1.29 7.40
CA LYS A 46 -7.73 0.85 6.16
C LYS A 46 -8.42 2.06 5.52
N ASN A 47 -8.06 2.35 4.28
CA ASN A 47 -8.74 3.33 3.44
C ASN A 47 -9.78 2.57 2.62
N ASN A 48 -11.06 2.77 2.94
CA ASN A 48 -12.17 2.23 2.15
C ASN A 48 -12.36 3.05 0.87
#